data_AF-A0A0H3FB18-F1
#
_entry.id   AF-A0A0H3FB18-F1
#
_cell.length_a   1.000
_cell.length_b   1.000
_cell.length_c   1.000
_cell.angle_alpha   90.00
_cell.angle_beta   90.00
_cell.angle_gamma   90.00
#
_symmetry.space_group_name_H-M   'P 1'
#
loop_
_entity.id
_entity.type
_entity.pdbx_description
1 polymer ?
#
loop_
_entity_poly.entity_id
_entity_poly.type
_entity_poly.pdbx_seq_one_letter_code
_entity_poly.pdbx_strand_id
1 'polypeptide(L)' 'MKKLTPQQCIILTGFTGILHGEFEWFHEDLEKRLGREVQTSELGYPEFMEECRSLYEEDFNNLMPD' A
#
# COMPACT_ATOMS: atom_id res chain seq x y z
N MET A 1 0.66 19.89 13.63
CA MET A 1 0.96 18.73 12.74
C MET A 1 -0.10 18.66 11.66
N LYS A 2 0.31 18.49 10.40
CA LYS A 2 -0.62 18.21 9.30
C LYS A 2 -0.91 16.70 9.27
N LYS A 3 -2.18 16.31 9.16
CA LYS A 3 -2.57 14.89 9.05
C LYS A 3 -2.37 14.43 7.60
N LEU A 4 -2.06 13.14 7.43
CA LEU A 4 -2.00 12.49 6.13
C LEU A 4 -3.41 12.32 5.55
N THR A 5 -3.49 12.32 4.22
CA THR A 5 -4.72 11.93 3.50
C THR A 5 -4.86 10.40 3.46
N PRO A 6 -6.07 9.87 3.20
CA PRO A 6 -6.27 8.43 3.02
C PRO A 6 -5.35 7.83 1.94
N GLN A 7 -5.17 8.52 0.80
CA GLN A 7 -4.28 8.06 -0.26
C GLN A 7 -2.83 7.95 0.20
N GLN A 8 -2.34 8.91 0.98
CA GLN A 8 -0.98 8.85 1.53
C GLN A 8 -0.82 7.68 2.51
N CYS A 9 -1.84 7.39 3.32
CA CYS A 9 -1.83 6.22 4.21
C CYS A 9 -1.78 4.90 3.43
N ILE A 10 -2.55 4.80 2.32
CA ILE A 10 -2.53 3.63 1.42
C ILE A 10 -1.13 3.43 0.85
N ILE A 11 -0.54 4.48 0.25
CA ILE A 11 0.79 4.41 -0.38
C ILE A 11 1.86 4.00 0.63
N LEU A 12 1.84 4.61 1.84
CA LEU A 12 2.77 4.25 2.90
C LEU A 12 2.60 2.80 3.34
N THR A 13 1.36 2.33 3.47
CA THR A 13 1.08 0.94 3.85
C THR A 13 1.64 -0.03 2.82
N GLY A 14 1.33 0.19 1.54
CA GLY A 14 1.79 -0.67 0.45
C GLY A 14 3.32 -0.70 0.30
N PHE A 15 3.99 0.44 0.45
CA PHE A 15 5.45 0.51 0.30
C PHE A 15 6.23 0.00 1.52
N THR A 16 5.74 0.27 2.74
CA THR A 16 6.45 -0.06 3.98
C THR A 16 6.05 -1.41 4.57
N GLY A 17 4.86 -1.90 4.25
CA GLY A 17 4.23 -3.05 4.91
C GLY A 17 3.68 -2.75 6.32
N ILE A 18 3.72 -1.48 6.76
CA ILE A 18 3.18 -1.05 8.05
C ILE A 18 1.80 -0.43 7.82
N LEU A 19 0.76 -0.95 8.47
CA LEU A 19 -0.60 -0.43 8.31
C LEU A 19 -0.73 1.01 8.83
N HIS A 20 -1.06 1.92 7.93
CA HIS A 20 -1.44 3.30 8.22
C HIS A 20 -2.91 3.50 7.82
N GLY A 21 -3.74 3.96 8.76
CA GLY A 21 -5.18 4.12 8.52
C GLY A 21 -5.93 2.78 8.57
N GLU A 22 -7.00 2.68 7.78
CA GLU A 22 -7.86 1.49 7.75
C GLU A 22 -7.31 0.41 6.80
N PHE A 23 -7.40 -0.85 7.22
CA PHE A 23 -6.97 -1.99 6.40
C PHE A 23 -7.74 -2.07 5.08
N GLU A 24 -9.05 -1.81 5.10
CA GLU A 24 -9.94 -1.85 3.93
C GLU A 24 -9.48 -0.89 2.82
N TRP A 25 -8.99 0.30 3.18
CA TRP A 25 -8.49 1.26 2.19
C TRP A 25 -7.29 0.73 1.40
N PHE A 26 -6.34 0.12 2.11
CA PHE A 26 -5.17 -0.48 1.50
C PHE A 26 -5.55 -1.73 0.69
N HIS A 27 -6.37 -2.60 1.28
CA HIS A 27 -6.74 -3.87 0.68
C HIS A 27 -7.51 -3.69 -0.63
N GLU A 28 -8.49 -2.76 -0.68
CA GLU A 28 -9.19 -2.44 -1.92
C GLU A 28 -8.29 -1.82 -3.01
N ASP A 29 -7.35 -0.95 -2.62
CA ASP A 29 -6.42 -0.31 -3.58
C ASP A 29 -5.43 -1.34 -4.15
N LEU A 30 -4.95 -2.26 -3.31
CA LEU A 30 -4.07 -3.36 -3.72
C LEU A 30 -4.76 -4.29 -4.71
N GLU A 31 -6.01 -4.69 -4.44
CA GLU A 31 -6.80 -5.53 -5.35
C GLU A 31 -7.03 -4.84 -6.70
N LYS A 32 -7.29 -3.53 -6.70
CA LYS A 32 -7.43 -2.72 -7.93
C LYS A 32 -6.13 -2.70 -8.73
N ARG A 33 -4.96 -2.57 -8.09
CA ARG A 33 -3.65 -2.58 -8.76
C ARG A 33 -3.28 -3.93 -9.35
N LEU A 34 -3.58 -5.00 -8.62
CA LEU A 34 -3.33 -6.37 -9.04
C LEU A 34 -4.35 -6.90 -10.05
N GLY A 35 -5.53 -6.28 -10.14
CA GLY A 35 -6.63 -6.74 -10.99
C GLY A 35 -7.24 -8.06 -10.53
N ARG A 36 -7.08 -8.42 -9.25
CA ARG A 36 -7.63 -9.63 -8.64
C ARG A 36 -7.87 -9.41 -7.14
N GLU A 37 -8.73 -10.25 -6.57
CA GLU A 37 -8.89 -10.35 -5.12
C GLU A 37 -7.59 -10.87 -4.46
N VAL A 38 -7.33 -10.41 -3.24
CA VAL A 38 -6.16 -10.79 -2.43
C VAL A 38 -6.64 -11.39 -1.12
N GLN A 39 -6.22 -12.61 -0.81
CA GLN A 39 -6.50 -13.19 0.49
C GLN A 39 -5.59 -12.55 1.55
N THR A 40 -6.11 -12.23 2.72
CA THR A 40 -5.32 -11.62 3.80
C THR A 40 -4.10 -12.47 4.20
N SER A 41 -4.15 -13.80 4.01
CA SER A 41 -3.00 -14.68 4.24
C SER A 41 -1.83 -14.43 3.29
N GLU A 42 -2.09 -13.95 2.07
CA GLU A 42 -1.04 -13.62 1.09
C GLU A 42 -0.14 -12.49 1.60
N LEU A 43 -0.70 -11.54 2.34
CA LEU A 43 0.04 -10.44 2.98
C LEU A 43 1.01 -10.90 4.07
N GLY A 44 0.97 -12.18 4.45
CA GLY A 44 1.96 -12.80 5.33
C GLY A 44 3.18 -13.37 4.60
N TYR A 45 3.14 -13.46 3.26
CA TYR A 45 4.22 -14.03 2.46
C TYR A 45 5.26 -12.97 2.09
N PRO A 46 6.55 -13.14 2.46
CA PRO A 46 7.59 -12.15 2.19
C PRO A 46 7.70 -11.77 0.71
N GLU A 47 7.62 -12.76 -0.18
CA GLU A 47 7.68 -12.56 -1.62
C GLU A 47 6.51 -11.73 -2.17
N PHE A 48 5.31 -11.94 -1.62
CA PHE A 48 4.14 -11.17 -2.02
C PHE A 48 4.19 -9.73 -1.48
N MET A 49 4.74 -9.54 -0.28
CA MET A 49 4.97 -8.20 0.27
C MET A 49 6.03 -7.42 -0.51
N GLU A 50 7.01 -8.09 -1.11
CA GLU A 50 7.99 -7.46 -2.01
C GLU A 50 7.36 -7.04 -3.35
N GLU A 51 6.46 -7.86 -3.89
CA GLU A 51 5.62 -7.49 -5.04
C GLU A 51 4.74 -6.28 -4.70
N CYS A 52 4.05 -6.30 -3.55
CA CYS A 52 3.25 -5.18 -3.07
C CYS A 52 4.10 -3.91 -3.00
N ARG A 53 5.27 -3.95 -2.35
CA ARG A 53 6.17 -2.77 -2.29
C ARG A 53 6.45 -2.20 -3.67
N SER A 54 6.75 -3.06 -4.65
CA SER A 54 7.09 -2.64 -6.02
C SER A 54 5.92 -1.91 -6.70
N LEU A 55 4.67 -2.30 -6.43
CA LEU A 55 3.47 -1.64 -6.96
C LEU A 55 3.22 -0.22 -6.40
N TYR A 56 3.82 0.11 -5.26
CA TYR A 56 3.63 1.39 -4.57
C TYR A 56 4.88 2.28 -4.60
N GLU A 57 6.01 1.79 -5.11
CA GLU A 57 7.29 2.51 -5.08
C GLU A 57 7.25 3.85 -5.83
N GLU A 58 6.67 3.89 -7.03
CA GLU A 58 6.55 5.13 -7.80
C GLU A 58 5.68 6.16 -7.09
N ASP A 59 4.51 5.75 -6.58
CA ASP A 59 3.63 6.63 -5.82
C ASP A 59 4.27 7.15 -4.55
N PHE A 60 5.03 6.30 -3.85
CA PHE A 60 5.80 6.68 -2.68
C PHE A 60 6.85 7.73 -3.02
N ASN A 61 7.58 7.56 -4.12
CA ASN A 61 8.55 8.53 -4.59
C ASN A 61 7.88 9.87 -4.95
N ASN A 62 6.68 9.83 -5.54
CA ASN A 62 5.89 11.02 -5.87
C ASN A 62 5.28 11.74 -4.64
N LEU A 63 5.41 11.19 -3.42
CA LEU A 63 5.05 11.92 -2.19
C LEU A 63 6.11 12.94 -1.79
N MET A 64 7.34 12.84 -2.32
CA MET A 64 8.41 13.76 -1.99
C MET A 64 8.13 15.13 -2.62
N PRO A 65 8.35 16.23 -1.89
CA PRO A 65 8.31 17.56 -2.47
C PRO A 65 9.43 17.73 -3.51
N ASP A 66 9.20 18.62 -4.48
CA ASP A 66 10.23 19.07 -5.44
C ASP A 66 11.45 19.70 -4.74
#